data_AF-A0A095ZCX9-F1
#
_entry.id   AF-A0A095ZCX9-F1
#
_cell.length_a   1.000
_cell.length_b   1.000
_cell.length_c   1.000
_cell.angle_alpha   90.00
_cell.angle_beta   90.00
_cell.angle_gamma   90.00
#
_symmetry.space_group_name_H-M   'P 1'
#
loop_
_entity.id
_entity.type
_entity.pdbx_description
1 polymer ?
#
loop_
_entity_poly.entity_id
_entity_poly.type
_entity_poly.pdbx_seq_one_letter_code
_entity_poly.pdbx_strand_id
1 'polypeptide(L)' 'MKILVEKFEESDETHQSLAEKVGFSRPAITKTFAGNRATTLSELDKIANALGLKLSAVVAEAEYSLRKTPARREENG' A
#
# COMPACT_ATOMS: atom_id res chain seq x y z
N MET A 1 0.19 5.15 1.71
CA MET A 1 0.11 4.15 0.61
C MET A 1 -0.20 4.80 -0.74
N LYS A 2 -0.24 6.14 -0.84
CA LYS A 2 -0.66 6.80 -2.07
C LYS A 2 0.33 6.51 -3.22
N ILE A 3 1.64 6.47 -2.95
CA ILE A 3 2.66 6.06 -3.94
C ILE A 3 2.44 4.64 -4.48
N LEU A 4 1.94 3.71 -3.66
CA LEU A 4 1.66 2.34 -4.09
C LEU A 4 0.45 2.30 -5.04
N VAL A 5 -0.59 3.08 -4.69
CA VAL A 5 -1.82 3.23 -5.50
C VAL A 5 -1.51 3.93 -6.82
N GLU A 6 -0.80 5.06 -6.79
CA GLU A 6 -0.38 5.80 -7.98
C GLU A 6 0.44 4.92 -8.92
N LYS A 7 1.40 4.16 -8.38
CA LYS A 7 2.21 3.26 -9.22
C LYS A 7 1.39 2.13 -9.85
N PHE A 8 0.37 1.64 -9.16
CA PHE A 8 -0.57 0.68 -9.72
C PHE A 8 -1.43 1.30 -10.82
N GLU A 9 -1.93 2.53 -10.64
CA GLU A 9 -2.72 3.27 -11.63
C GLU A 9 -1.92 3.67 -12.88
N GLU A 10 -0.60 3.91 -12.73
CA GLU A 10 0.34 4.16 -13.84
C GLU A 10 0.74 2.89 -14.60
N SER A 11 0.38 1.71 -14.09
CA SER A 11 0.74 0.42 -14.70
C SER A 11 -0.39 -0.16 -15.54
N ASP A 12 -0.07 -1.07 -16.44
CA ASP A 12 -1.07 -1.87 -17.17
C ASP A 12 -1.60 -3.07 -16.35
N GLU A 13 -1.26 -3.14 -15.05
CA GLU A 13 -1.66 -4.25 -14.19
C GLU A 13 -3.13 -4.14 -13.77
N THR A 14 -3.81 -5.28 -13.72
CA THR A 14 -5.10 -5.41 -13.05
C THR A 14 -4.88 -5.94 -11.63
N HIS A 15 -5.91 -5.84 -10.78
CA HIS A 15 -5.88 -6.50 -9.47
C HIS A 15 -5.66 -8.01 -9.57
N GLN A 16 -6.09 -8.64 -10.67
CA GLN A 16 -5.93 -10.07 -10.90
C GLN A 16 -4.48 -10.39 -11.32
N SER A 17 -3.92 -9.68 -12.29
CA SER A 17 -2.56 -9.92 -12.78
C SER A 17 -1.51 -9.64 -11.70
N LEU A 18 -1.70 -8.57 -10.92
CA LEU A 18 -0.84 -8.28 -9.77
C LEU A 18 -0.92 -9.39 -8.72
N ALA A 19 -2.11 -9.90 -8.42
CA ALA A 19 -2.30 -10.99 -7.47
C ALA A 19 -1.57 -12.26 -7.90
N GLU A 20 -1.68 -12.64 -9.17
CA GLU A 20 -0.95 -13.77 -9.75
C GLU A 20 0.57 -13.59 -9.66
N LYS A 21 1.07 -12.40 -9.99
CA LYS A 21 2.49 -12.05 -9.98
C LYS A 21 3.12 -12.17 -8.59
N VAL A 22 2.39 -11.83 -7.53
CA VAL A 22 2.89 -11.88 -6.14
C VAL A 22 2.47 -13.14 -5.39
N GLY A 23 1.66 -14.00 -6.01
CA GLY A 23 1.13 -15.22 -5.39
C GLY A 23 0.08 -14.98 -4.31
N PHE A 24 -0.74 -13.94 -4.44
CA PHE A 24 -1.84 -13.62 -3.53
C PHE A 24 -3.20 -13.82 -4.20
N SER A 25 -4.27 -13.78 -3.41
CA SER A 25 -5.63 -13.74 -3.95
C SER A 25 -5.99 -12.32 -4.41
N ARG A 26 -6.80 -12.20 -5.46
CA ARG A 26 -7.32 -10.89 -5.89
C ARG A 26 -7.99 -10.10 -4.75
N PRO A 27 -8.85 -10.71 -3.88
CA PRO A 27 -9.40 -10.01 -2.73
C PRO A 27 -8.35 -9.50 -1.74
N ALA A 28 -7.22 -10.22 -1.56
CA ALA A 28 -6.12 -9.78 -0.72
C ALA A 28 -5.48 -8.49 -1.26
N ILE A 29 -5.26 -8.39 -2.58
CA ILE A 29 -4.78 -7.17 -3.23
C ILE A 29 -5.80 -6.04 -3.04
N THR A 30 -7.06 -6.22 -3.45
CA THR A 30 -8.08 -5.17 -3.35
C THR A 30 -8.22 -4.61 -1.92
N LYS A 31 -8.21 -5.48 -0.90
CA LYS A 31 -8.29 -5.05 0.50
C LYS A 31 -7.04 -4.31 0.98
N THR A 32 -5.85 -4.69 0.50
CA THR A 32 -4.60 -3.96 0.80
C THR A 32 -4.65 -2.54 0.24
N PHE A 33 -5.03 -2.37 -1.04
CA PHE A 33 -5.14 -1.05 -1.66
C PHE A 33 -6.23 -0.17 -1.03
N ALA A 34 -7.33 -0.78 -0.57
CA ALA A 34 -8.38 -0.09 0.16
C ALA A 34 -8.02 0.25 1.62
N GLY A 35 -6.88 -0.22 2.14
CA GLY A 35 -6.53 -0.07 3.57
C GLY A 35 -7.40 -0.89 4.53
N ASN A 36 -8.21 -1.82 4.01
CA ASN A 36 -9.17 -2.64 4.77
C ASN A 36 -8.56 -3.94 5.31
N ARG A 37 -7.24 -4.03 5.32
CA ARG A 37 -6.49 -5.20 5.74
C ARG A 37 -5.11 -4.80 6.26
N ALA A 38 -4.73 -5.35 7.42
CA ALA A 38 -3.35 -5.34 7.86
C ALA A 38 -2.49 -6.16 6.89
N THR A 39 -1.53 -5.51 6.26
CA THR A 39 -0.60 -6.12 5.30
C THR A 39 0.76 -6.22 5.95
N THR A 40 1.37 -7.41 5.95
CA THR A 40 2.70 -7.58 6.55
C THR A 40 3.77 -6.88 5.71
N LEU A 41 4.93 -6.58 6.31
CA LEU A 41 6.06 -5.99 5.57
C LEU A 41 6.52 -6.87 4.40
N SER A 42 6.50 -8.19 4.56
CA SER A 42 6.86 -9.12 3.49
C SER A 42 5.88 -9.08 2.32
N GLU A 43 4.58 -8.97 2.62
CA GLU A 43 3.57 -8.84 1.57
C GLU A 43 3.64 -7.48 0.88
N LEU A 44 3.87 -6.42 1.65
CA LEU A 44 4.03 -5.08 1.11
C LEU A 44 5.27 -4.98 0.21
N ASP A 45 6.38 -5.63 0.59
CA ASP A 45 7.60 -5.71 -0.22
C ASP A 45 7.35 -6.40 -1.56
N LYS A 46 6.64 -7.54 -1.57
CA LYS A 46 6.28 -8.24 -2.80
C LYS A 46 5.44 -7.37 -3.73
N ILE A 47 4.43 -6.69 -3.19
CA ILE A 47 3.55 -5.81 -3.98
C ILE A 47 4.34 -4.60 -4.52
N ALA A 48 5.17 -3.97 -3.69
CA ALA A 48 6.00 -2.85 -4.09
C ALA A 48 6.97 -3.24 -5.22
N ASN A 49 7.71 -4.34 -5.04
CA ASN A 49 8.66 -4.82 -6.04
C ASN A 49 7.97 -5.20 -7.36
N ALA A 50 6.77 -5.80 -7.29
CA ALA A 50 5.97 -6.14 -8.48
C ALA A 50 5.55 -4.90 -9.31
N LEU A 51 5.46 -3.73 -8.65
CA LEU A 51 5.16 -2.42 -9.25
C LEU A 51 6.43 -1.58 -9.53
N GLY A 52 7.63 -2.16 -9.34
CA GLY A 52 8.90 -1.48 -9.57
C GLY A 52 9.29 -0.46 -8.48
N LEU A 53 8.71 -0.57 -7.29
CA LEU A 53 9.04 0.26 -6.13
C LEU A 53 9.94 -0.51 -5.14
N LYS A 54 10.81 0.23 -4.46
CA LYS A 54 11.49 -0.28 -3.25
C LYS A 54 10.56 -0.14 -2.06
N LEU A 55 10.51 -1.15 -1.18
CA LEU A 55 9.77 -1.08 0.09
C LEU A 55 10.07 0.21 0.88
N SER A 56 11.33 0.63 0.91
CA SER A 56 11.77 1.84 1.62
C SER A 56 11.05 3.11 1.15
N ALA A 57 10.72 3.22 -0.15
CA ALA A 57 9.99 4.37 -0.68
C ALA A 57 8.53 4.38 -0.18
N VAL A 58 7.91 3.21 -0.14
CA VAL A 58 6.53 3.05 0.37
C VAL A 58 6.45 3.36 1.86
N VAL A 59 7.42 2.86 2.65
CA VAL A 59 7.49 3.11 4.10
C VAL A 59 7.76 4.59 4.39
N ALA A 60 8.70 5.22 3.69
CA ALA A 60 9.01 6.64 3.86
C ALA A 60 7.78 7.54 3.62
N GLU A 61 6.98 7.22 2.60
CA GLU A 61 5.72 7.93 2.32
C GLU A 61 4.66 7.72 3.41
N ALA A 62 4.54 6.49 3.93
CA ALA A 62 3.65 6.20 5.04
C ALA A 62 4.06 6.97 6.31
N GLU A 63 5.35 6.97 6.66
CA GLU A 63 5.88 7.75 7.79
C GLU A 63 5.65 9.25 7.63
N TYR A 64 5.90 9.78 6.44
CA TYR A 64 5.65 11.19 6.13
C TYR A 64 4.17 11.57 6.31
N SER A 65 3.27 10.71 5.83
CA SER A 65 1.82 10.89 5.96
C SER A 65 1.37 10.89 7.43
N LEU A 66 1.96 10.01 8.25
CA LEU A 66 1.69 9.96 9.69
C LEU A 66 2.16 11.24 10.40
N ARG A 67 3.33 11.79 10.03
CA ARG A 67 3.86 13.03 10.61
C ARG A 67 3.05 14.28 10.22
N LYS A 68 2.38 14.25 9.07
CA LYS A 68 1.56 15.36 8.57
C LYS A 68 0.12 15.35 9.07
N THR A 69 -0.35 14.21 9.57
CA THR A 69 -1.67 14.15 10.18
C THR A 69 -1.59 14.89 11.51
N PRO A 70 -2.32 16.01 11.72
CA PRO A 70 -2.33 16.67 13.01
C PRO A 70 -2.80 15.66 14.05
N ALA A 71 -2.04 15.54 15.15
CA ALA A 71 -2.45 14.70 16.27
C ALA A 71 -3.89 15.07 16.62
N ARG A 72 -4.81 14.09 16.52
CA ARG A 72 -6.20 14.27 16.91
C ARG A 72 -6.16 14.76 18.36
N ARG A 73 -6.41 16.05 18.58
CA ARG A 73 -6.56 16.58 19.93
C ARG A 73 -7.77 15.84 20.46
N GLU A 74 -7.57 15.04 21.51
CA GLU A 74 -8.68 14.59 22.33
C GLU A 74 -9.29 15.86 22.92
N GLU A 75 -10.34 16.36 22.28
CA GLU A 75 -11.22 17.36 22.86
C GLU A 75 -11.98 16.65 23.98
N ASN A 76 -11.38 16.67 25.17
CA ASN A 76 -12.12 16.51 26.41
C ASN A 76 -12.85 17.83 26.66
N GLY A 77 -14.16 17.85 26.41
CA GLY A 77 -15.09 18.94 26.69
C GLY A 77 -16.50 18.41 26.83
#